data_AF-A0A2K5AS39-F1
#
_entry.id   AF-A0A2K5AS39-F1
#
_cell.length_a   1.000
_cell.length_b   1.000
_cell.length_c   1.000
_cell.angle_alpha   90.00
_cell.angle_beta   90.00
_cell.angle_gamma   90.00
#
_symmetry.space_group_name_H-M   'P 1'
#
loop_
_entity.id
_entity.type
_entity.pdbx_description
1 polymer ?
#
loop_
_entity_poly.entity_id
_entity_poly.type
_entity_poly.pdbx_seq_one_letter_code
_entity_poly.pdbx_strand_id
1 'polypeptide(L)'
;MEPRHDVRYTSGIFFISIAVGIVSASYMSEIVYIYYYHASPYVYPLVWISVFVLSIYLFRLKNPDIFKVMSTRFRQSISWPRWAKAVNGLAWASPFLLIALYPADYQYLILLSIGCGNISTYILGRITGLWDGRRIRRDGDKNKGDEGQSKKEHGRERIGADGNLGKEQLIVGVVSSSLLPVAILVGSSSLLPADLLHMLPRLFIAVAYASGGVYALIGE
;
A
#
# COMPACT_ATOMS: atom_id res chain seq x y z
N MET A 1 -19.72 -14.21 9.04
CA MET A 1 -18.66 -13.31 9.52
C MET A 1 -19.07 -11.88 9.27
N GLU A 2 -18.72 -10.97 10.17
CA GLU A 2 -19.14 -9.57 10.11
C GLU A 2 -18.43 -8.83 8.97
N PRO A 3 -19.12 -8.03 8.13
CA PRO A 3 -18.54 -7.42 6.91
C PRO A 3 -17.32 -6.51 7.13
N ARG A 4 -17.04 -6.09 8.37
CA ARG A 4 -15.85 -5.30 8.73
C ARG A 4 -14.57 -6.14 8.82
N HIS A 5 -14.70 -7.38 9.30
CA HIS A 5 -13.60 -8.32 9.45
C HIS A 5 -13.03 -8.70 8.07
N ASP A 6 -13.91 -8.98 7.11
CA ASP A 6 -13.52 -9.38 5.75
C ASP A 6 -12.74 -8.30 4.99
N VAL A 7 -13.09 -7.01 5.20
CA VAL A 7 -12.41 -5.87 4.56
C VAL A 7 -11.00 -5.69 5.11
N ARG A 8 -10.81 -5.76 6.44
CA ARG A 8 -9.49 -5.63 7.06
C ARG A 8 -8.59 -6.80 6.68
N TYR A 9 -9.09 -8.02 6.81
CA TYR A 9 -8.36 -9.24 6.42
C TYR A 9 -7.91 -9.20 4.95
N THR A 10 -8.82 -8.88 4.03
CA THR A 10 -8.53 -8.77 2.59
C THR A 10 -7.52 -7.65 2.29
N SER A 11 -7.59 -6.55 3.04
CA SER A 11 -6.60 -5.47 2.95
C SER A 11 -5.21 -5.92 3.42
N GLY A 12 -5.16 -6.74 4.48
CA GLY A 12 -3.93 -7.35 4.97
C GLY A 12 -3.28 -8.23 3.91
N ILE A 13 -4.06 -9.11 3.27
CA ILE A 13 -3.58 -9.95 2.17
C ILE A 13 -3.04 -9.11 1.01
N PHE A 14 -3.73 -8.02 0.65
CA PHE A 14 -3.27 -7.11 -0.39
C PHE A 14 -1.92 -6.47 -0.05
N PHE A 15 -1.69 -6.11 1.22
CA PHE A 15 -0.41 -5.53 1.64
C PHE A 15 0.72 -6.57 1.62
N ILE A 16 0.42 -7.82 2.02
CA ILE A 16 1.36 -8.93 1.88
C ILE A 16 1.70 -9.18 0.40
N SER A 17 0.73 -9.11 -0.51
CA SER A 17 1.00 -9.32 -1.93
C SER A 17 1.89 -8.22 -2.53
N ILE A 18 1.72 -6.96 -2.09
CA ILE A 18 2.63 -5.86 -2.44
C ILE A 18 4.05 -6.16 -1.92
N ALA A 19 4.20 -6.55 -0.65
CA ALA A 19 5.50 -6.86 -0.06
C ALA A 19 6.23 -7.98 -0.80
N VAL A 20 5.53 -9.10 -1.08
CA VAL A 20 6.06 -10.23 -1.85
C VAL A 20 6.46 -9.80 -3.26
N GLY A 21 5.64 -8.97 -3.91
CA GLY A 21 5.93 -8.43 -5.24
C GLY A 21 7.21 -7.59 -5.26
N ILE A 22 7.41 -6.72 -4.27
CA ILE A 22 8.59 -5.85 -4.17
C ILE A 22 9.86 -6.65 -3.90
N VAL A 23 9.82 -7.61 -2.97
CA VAL A 23 10.96 -8.50 -2.69
C VAL A 23 11.34 -9.28 -3.95
N SER A 24 10.35 -9.91 -4.58
CA SER A 24 10.56 -10.72 -5.78
C SER A 24 11.12 -9.89 -6.93
N ALA A 25 10.58 -8.69 -7.17
CA ALA A 25 11.05 -7.79 -8.22
C ALA A 25 12.47 -7.28 -7.94
N SER A 26 12.80 -7.05 -6.67
CA SER A 26 14.15 -6.65 -6.26
C SER A 26 15.17 -7.76 -6.56
N TYR A 27 14.91 -9.00 -6.13
CA TYR A 27 15.78 -10.13 -6.43
C TYR A 27 15.89 -10.43 -7.92
N MET A 28 14.77 -10.40 -8.65
CA MET A 28 14.79 -10.64 -10.10
C MET A 28 15.57 -9.56 -10.86
N SER A 29 15.53 -8.31 -10.39
CA SER A 29 16.33 -7.23 -10.97
C SER A 29 17.83 -7.46 -10.79
N GLU A 30 18.27 -7.98 -9.64
CA GLU A 30 19.67 -8.33 -9.43
C GLU A 30 20.13 -9.49 -10.30
N ILE A 31 19.29 -10.51 -10.44
CA ILE A 31 19.57 -11.64 -11.34
C ILE A 31 19.72 -11.11 -12.77
N VAL A 32 18.85 -10.21 -13.21
CA VAL A 32 18.96 -9.58 -14.54
C VAL A 32 20.26 -8.78 -14.66
N TYR A 33 20.63 -8.00 -13.65
CA TYR A 33 21.87 -7.23 -13.65
C TYR A 33 23.11 -8.12 -13.76
N ILE A 34 23.17 -9.22 -12.99
CA ILE A 34 24.33 -10.13 -12.96
C ILE A 34 24.44 -10.95 -14.24
N TYR A 35 23.34 -11.56 -14.70
CA TYR A 35 23.38 -12.51 -15.82
C TYR A 35 23.18 -11.86 -17.19
N TYR A 36 22.54 -10.69 -17.23
CA TYR A 36 22.24 -9.95 -18.44
C TYR A 36 22.77 -8.52 -18.34
N TYR A 37 24.08 -8.38 -18.08
CA TYR A 37 24.77 -7.10 -17.92
C TYR A 37 24.55 -6.11 -19.10
N HIS A 38 24.28 -6.62 -20.30
CA HIS A 38 23.93 -5.83 -21.49
C HIS A 38 22.43 -5.75 -21.79
N ALA A 39 21.57 -6.13 -20.84
CA ALA A 39 20.14 -5.96 -20.98
C ALA A 39 19.82 -4.49 -21.23
N SER A 40 18.93 -4.26 -22.18
CA SER A 40 18.39 -2.93 -22.43
C SER A 40 17.79 -2.37 -21.12
N PRO A 41 17.95 -1.07 -20.81
CA PRO A 41 17.37 -0.47 -19.61
C PRO A 41 15.85 -0.67 -19.50
N TYR A 42 15.17 -0.96 -20.61
CA TYR A 42 13.74 -1.30 -20.64
C TYR A 42 13.39 -2.65 -19.99
N VAL A 43 14.36 -3.55 -19.80
CA VAL A 43 14.12 -4.86 -19.18
C VAL A 43 13.78 -4.70 -17.70
N TYR A 44 14.40 -3.77 -16.98
CA TYR A 44 14.15 -3.59 -15.54
C TYR A 44 12.69 -3.21 -15.24
N PRO A 45 12.09 -2.17 -15.86
CA PRO A 45 10.67 -1.89 -15.67
C PRO A 45 9.75 -3.06 -16.04
N LEU A 46 10.08 -3.82 -17.10
CA LEU A 46 9.29 -4.99 -17.51
C LEU A 46 9.32 -6.11 -16.47
N VAL A 47 10.49 -6.38 -15.89
CA VAL A 47 10.64 -7.34 -14.79
C VAL A 47 9.82 -6.88 -13.58
N TRP A 48 9.93 -5.60 -13.21
CA TRP A 48 9.15 -5.04 -12.11
C TRP A 48 7.65 -5.18 -12.32
N ILE A 49 7.13 -4.74 -13.47
CA ILE A 49 5.70 -4.83 -13.79
C ILE A 49 5.25 -6.29 -13.80
N SER A 50 5.99 -7.18 -14.48
CA SER A 50 5.60 -8.59 -14.62
C SER A 50 5.54 -9.30 -13.28
N VAL A 51 6.57 -9.12 -12.44
CA VAL A 51 6.65 -9.76 -11.12
C VAL A 51 5.59 -9.19 -10.16
N PHE A 52 5.37 -7.87 -10.20
CA PHE A 52 4.40 -7.23 -9.33
C PHE A 52 2.96 -7.61 -9.70
N VAL A 53 2.63 -7.63 -11.00
CA VAL A 53 1.32 -8.08 -11.51
C VAL A 53 1.10 -9.56 -11.18
N LEU A 54 2.11 -10.41 -11.39
CA LEU A 54 2.03 -11.83 -11.06
C LEU A 54 1.77 -12.03 -9.56
N SER A 55 2.47 -11.29 -8.69
CA SER A 55 2.25 -11.36 -7.24
C SER A 55 0.79 -11.05 -6.87
N ILE A 56 0.26 -9.91 -7.32
CA ILE A 56 -1.12 -9.52 -7.04
C ILE A 56 -2.11 -10.55 -7.61
N TYR A 57 -1.85 -11.05 -8.81
CA TYR A 57 -2.70 -12.05 -9.47
C TYR A 57 -2.77 -13.36 -8.68
N LEU A 58 -1.64 -13.90 -8.23
CA LEU A 58 -1.60 -15.14 -7.43
C LEU A 58 -2.38 -14.99 -6.11
N PHE A 59 -2.23 -13.86 -5.43
CA PHE A 59 -3.00 -13.59 -4.21
C PHE A 59 -4.50 -13.39 -4.50
N ARG A 60 -4.85 -12.84 -5.66
CA ARG A 60 -6.23 -12.70 -6.14
C ARG A 60 -6.90 -14.04 -6.45
N LEU A 61 -6.15 -15.06 -6.87
CA LEU A 61 -6.70 -16.40 -7.05
C LEU A 61 -7.20 -16.98 -5.73
N LYS A 62 -6.48 -16.73 -4.63
CA LYS A 62 -6.87 -17.19 -3.29
C LYS A 62 -7.92 -16.29 -2.63
N ASN A 63 -7.92 -14.99 -2.93
CA ASN A 63 -8.81 -14.01 -2.30
C ASN A 63 -9.45 -13.10 -3.36
N PRO A 64 -10.65 -13.47 -3.85
CA PRO A 64 -11.25 -12.79 -4.99
C PRO A 64 -11.67 -11.34 -4.72
N ASP A 65 -11.87 -10.98 -3.46
CA ASP A 65 -12.32 -9.66 -3.05
C ASP A 65 -11.21 -8.60 -3.00
N ILE A 66 -9.93 -8.96 -3.24
CA ILE A 66 -8.81 -7.99 -3.24
C ILE A 66 -9.11 -6.79 -4.15
N PHE A 67 -9.55 -7.04 -5.39
CA PHE A 67 -9.86 -5.96 -6.32
C PHE A 67 -11.12 -5.18 -5.95
N LYS A 68 -12.09 -5.83 -5.29
CA LYS A 68 -13.29 -5.17 -4.79
C LYS A 68 -12.93 -4.18 -3.68
N VAL A 69 -12.15 -4.62 -2.68
CA VAL A 69 -11.66 -3.77 -1.59
C VAL A 69 -10.81 -2.62 -2.11
N MET A 70 -9.90 -2.91 -3.05
CA MET A 70 -9.09 -1.90 -3.72
C MET A 70 -9.95 -0.87 -4.44
N SER A 71 -10.92 -1.32 -5.26
CA SER A 71 -11.86 -0.45 -5.98
C SER A 71 -12.70 0.40 -5.02
N THR A 72 -13.16 -0.17 -3.91
CA THR A 72 -13.88 0.57 -2.86
C THR A 72 -13.00 1.68 -2.28
N ARG A 73 -11.75 1.39 -1.93
CA ARG A 73 -10.80 2.40 -1.41
C ARG A 73 -10.53 3.52 -2.43
N PHE A 74 -10.38 3.18 -3.71
CA PHE A 74 -10.20 4.18 -4.78
C PHE A 74 -11.44 5.04 -4.99
N ARG A 75 -12.63 4.44 -5.09
CA ARG A 75 -13.90 5.19 -5.21
C ARG A 75 -14.09 6.12 -4.03
N GLN A 76 -13.69 5.67 -2.85
CA GLN A 76 -13.71 6.44 -1.61
C GLN A 76 -12.76 7.65 -1.64
N SER A 77 -11.52 7.48 -2.09
CA SER A 77 -10.58 8.61 -2.24
C SER A 77 -11.03 9.60 -3.33
N ILE A 78 -11.67 9.11 -4.40
CA ILE A 78 -12.28 9.96 -5.44
C ILE A 78 -13.47 10.76 -4.89
N SER A 79 -14.12 10.32 -3.81
CA SER A 79 -15.20 11.08 -3.17
C SER A 79 -14.71 12.21 -2.25
N TRP A 80 -13.40 12.32 -2.01
CA TRP A 80 -12.84 13.34 -1.10
C TRP A 80 -13.04 14.77 -1.60
N PRO A 81 -13.09 15.75 -0.67
CA PRO A 81 -13.05 17.16 -1.03
C PRO A 81 -11.74 17.48 -1.78
N ARG A 82 -11.78 18.48 -2.67
CA ARG A 82 -10.67 18.82 -3.59
C ARG A 82 -9.35 19.05 -2.85
N TRP A 83 -9.38 19.73 -1.71
CA TRP A 83 -8.19 19.99 -0.91
C TRP A 83 -7.53 18.71 -0.38
N ALA A 84 -8.32 17.73 0.08
CA ALA A 84 -7.79 16.46 0.60
C ALA A 84 -7.16 15.63 -0.52
N LYS A 85 -7.75 15.65 -1.72
CA LYS A 85 -7.14 15.04 -2.90
C LYS A 85 -5.82 15.70 -3.26
N ALA A 86 -5.75 17.03 -3.23
CA ALA A 86 -4.53 17.77 -3.54
C ALA A 86 -3.42 17.46 -2.52
N VAL A 87 -3.71 17.52 -1.22
CA VAL A 87 -2.76 17.19 -0.16
C VAL A 87 -2.27 15.75 -0.28
N ASN A 88 -3.19 14.79 -0.47
CA ASN A 88 -2.80 13.39 -0.63
C ASN A 88 -1.99 13.16 -1.91
N GLY A 89 -2.42 13.76 -3.02
CA GLY A 89 -1.73 13.68 -4.29
C GLY A 89 -0.30 14.22 -4.18
N LEU A 90 -0.10 15.35 -3.50
CA LEU A 90 1.23 15.91 -3.24
C LEU A 90 2.07 14.99 -2.33
N ALA A 91 1.48 14.42 -1.28
CA ALA A 91 2.20 13.51 -0.40
C ALA A 91 2.72 12.25 -1.12
N TRP A 92 1.96 11.75 -2.11
CA TRP A 92 2.37 10.63 -2.96
C TRP A 92 3.34 11.05 -4.06
N ALA A 93 3.03 12.12 -4.81
CA ALA A 93 3.71 12.46 -6.05
C ALA A 93 4.93 13.38 -5.87
N SER A 94 4.98 14.18 -4.81
CA SER A 94 6.03 15.18 -4.62
C SER A 94 7.43 14.55 -4.56
N PRO A 95 7.68 13.44 -3.83
CA PRO A 95 9.02 12.90 -3.81
C PRO A 95 9.36 12.15 -5.11
N PHE A 96 8.39 11.64 -5.88
CA PHE A 96 8.63 11.20 -7.27
C PHE A 96 9.03 12.35 -8.20
N LEU A 97 8.43 13.52 -8.05
CA LEU A 97 8.84 14.71 -8.80
C LEU A 97 10.29 15.10 -8.46
N LEU A 98 10.69 14.95 -7.19
CA LEU A 98 12.07 15.19 -6.77
C LEU A 98 13.06 14.21 -7.42
N ILE A 99 12.64 13.01 -7.86
CA ILE A 99 13.53 12.07 -8.57
C ILE A 99 14.05 12.69 -9.87
N ALA A 100 13.22 13.50 -10.55
CA ALA A 100 13.66 14.20 -11.77
C ALA A 100 14.77 15.22 -11.48
N LEU A 101 14.82 15.78 -10.27
CA LEU A 101 15.84 16.74 -9.83
C LEU A 101 17.04 16.03 -9.18
N TYR A 102 16.81 14.91 -8.51
CA TYR A 102 17.80 14.15 -7.73
C TYR A 102 17.72 12.66 -8.10
N PRO A 103 18.13 12.28 -9.32
CA PRO A 103 18.01 10.90 -9.79
C PRO A 103 18.90 9.93 -9.00
N ALA A 104 20.00 10.41 -8.40
CA ALA A 104 20.85 9.59 -7.53
C ALA A 104 20.12 9.12 -6.26
N ASP A 105 19.16 9.90 -5.77
CA ASP A 105 18.45 9.63 -4.52
C ASP A 105 17.12 8.89 -4.74
N TYR A 106 16.88 8.38 -5.95
CA TYR A 106 15.55 7.89 -6.35
C TYR A 106 14.99 6.82 -5.40
N GLN A 107 15.85 5.96 -4.84
CA GLN A 107 15.42 4.87 -3.96
C GLN A 107 14.97 5.38 -2.60
N TYR A 108 15.66 6.38 -2.05
CA TYR A 108 15.28 7.04 -0.81
C TYR A 108 14.00 7.85 -1.00
N LEU A 109 13.87 8.52 -2.16
CA LEU A 109 12.68 9.28 -2.53
C LEU A 109 11.45 8.38 -2.74
N ILE A 110 11.61 7.16 -3.26
CA ILE A 110 10.53 6.19 -3.31
C ILE A 110 10.11 5.79 -1.88
N LEU A 111 11.05 5.45 -1.00
CA LEU A 111 10.74 5.10 0.39
C LEU A 111 10.03 6.24 1.13
N LEU A 112 10.48 7.48 0.93
CA LEU A 112 9.84 8.69 1.45
C LEU A 112 8.42 8.89 0.89
N SER A 113 8.21 8.65 -0.42
CA SER A 113 6.89 8.73 -1.07
C SER A 113 5.91 7.74 -0.44
N ILE A 114 6.35 6.51 -0.20
CA ILE A 114 5.55 5.48 0.48
C ILE A 114 5.22 5.93 1.91
N GLY A 115 6.19 6.47 2.66
CA GLY A 115 5.96 7.00 4.00
C GLY A 115 4.91 8.11 4.04
N CYS A 116 5.18 9.20 3.32
CA CYS A 116 4.31 10.38 3.27
C CYS A 116 2.91 10.05 2.74
N GLY A 117 2.82 9.28 1.66
CA GLY A 117 1.56 8.91 1.03
C GLY A 117 0.64 8.09 1.95
N ASN A 118 1.19 7.12 2.67
CA ASN A 118 0.40 6.26 3.57
C ASN A 118 0.00 6.99 4.87
N ILE A 119 0.89 7.82 5.44
CA ILE A 119 0.55 8.70 6.58
C ILE A 119 -0.57 9.67 6.19
N SER A 120 -0.42 10.35 5.04
CA SER A 120 -1.42 11.28 4.52
C SER A 120 -2.76 10.58 4.30
N THR A 121 -2.76 9.41 3.66
CA THR A 121 -3.99 8.65 3.40
C THR A 121 -4.71 8.28 4.70
N TYR A 122 -3.96 7.86 5.73
CA TYR A 122 -4.53 7.59 7.05
C TYR A 122 -5.15 8.84 7.67
N ILE A 123 -4.39 9.93 7.81
CA ILE A 123 -4.83 11.17 8.46
C ILE A 123 -6.05 11.76 7.75
N LEU A 124 -5.99 11.90 6.43
CA LEU A 124 -7.10 12.45 5.65
C LEU A 124 -8.33 11.55 5.69
N GLY A 125 -8.14 10.23 5.67
CA GLY A 125 -9.25 9.30 5.86
C GLY A 125 -9.90 9.44 7.24
N ARG A 126 -9.15 9.82 8.29
CA ARG A 126 -9.71 10.11 9.63
C ARG A 126 -10.46 11.43 9.64
N ILE A 127 -9.86 12.50 9.08
CA ILE A 127 -10.45 13.85 9.04
C ILE A 127 -11.74 13.86 8.21
N THR A 128 -11.75 13.19 7.06
CA THR A 128 -12.91 13.18 6.14
C THR A 128 -13.98 12.15 6.51
N GLY A 129 -13.79 11.41 7.61
CA GLY A 129 -14.67 10.32 8.04
C GLY A 129 -14.76 9.18 7.03
N LEU A 130 -13.67 8.93 6.28
CA LEU A 130 -13.57 7.82 5.32
C LEU A 130 -13.51 6.48 6.05
N TRP A 131 -12.78 6.43 7.16
CA TRP A 131 -12.66 5.23 7.99
C TRP A 131 -13.90 4.99 8.87
N ASP A 132 -15.02 5.67 8.61
CA ASP A 132 -16.28 5.38 9.29
C ASP A 132 -16.92 4.14 8.65
N GLY A 133 -17.00 3.05 9.43
CA GLY A 133 -17.56 1.76 9.01
C GLY A 133 -18.98 1.85 8.44
N ARG A 134 -19.74 2.92 8.76
CA ARG A 134 -21.08 3.16 8.20
C ARG A 134 -21.07 3.39 6.68
N ARG A 135 -20.02 4.00 6.13
CA ARG A 135 -19.91 4.27 4.69
C ARG A 135 -19.59 2.99 3.91
N ILE A 136 -18.73 2.15 4.47
CA ILE A 136 -18.35 0.84 3.90
C ILE A 136 -19.55 -0.12 3.86
N ARG A 137 -20.37 -0.15 4.93
CA ARG A 137 -21.56 -0.99 4.99
C ARG A 137 -22.60 -0.62 3.92
N ARG A 138 -22.79 0.67 3.66
CA ARG A 138 -23.74 1.17 2.64
C ARG A 138 -23.36 0.77 1.21
N ASP A 139 -22.06 0.78 0.89
CA ASP A 139 -21.57 0.33 -0.43
C ASP A 139 -21.60 -1.21 -0.57
N GLY A 140 -21.42 -1.93 0.54
CA GLY A 140 -21.59 -3.40 0.59
C GLY A 140 -23.03 -3.84 0.36
N ASP A 141 -24.00 -3.19 1.00
CA ASP A 141 -25.43 -3.49 0.84
C ASP A 141 -25.95 -3.13 -0.56
N LYS A 142 -25.48 -2.02 -1.15
CA LYS A 142 -25.82 -1.68 -2.55
C LYS A 142 -25.39 -2.74 -3.56
N ASN A 143 -24.29 -3.43 -3.31
CA ASN A 143 -23.83 -4.54 -4.16
C ASN A 143 -24.56 -5.86 -3.89
N LYS A 144 -25.30 -5.99 -2.78
CA LYS A 144 -26.14 -7.16 -2.47
C LYS A 144 -27.62 -6.94 -2.80
N GLY A 145 -28.01 -5.70 -3.09
CA GLY A 145 -29.40 -5.30 -3.37
C GLY A 145 -30.01 -5.86 -4.65
N ASP A 146 -29.25 -6.57 -5.49
CA ASP A 146 -29.77 -7.28 -6.67
C ASP A 146 -30.13 -8.75 -6.38
N GLU A 147 -29.85 -9.28 -5.18
CA GLU A 147 -30.29 -10.60 -4.73
C GLU A 147 -31.17 -10.49 -3.48
N GLY A 148 -32.47 -10.25 -3.70
CA GLY A 148 -33.53 -10.53 -2.72
C GLY A 148 -33.72 -9.51 -1.60
N GLN A 149 -34.76 -8.68 -1.73
CA GLN A 149 -35.32 -7.92 -0.61
C GLN A 149 -35.75 -8.86 0.53
N SER A 150 -35.30 -8.59 1.76
CA SER A 150 -36.17 -8.71 2.93
C SER A 150 -35.72 -7.86 4.12
N LYS A 151 -36.72 -7.19 4.70
CA LYS A 151 -36.76 -6.35 5.90
C LYS A 151 -35.81 -6.75 7.03
N LYS A 152 -35.19 -5.74 7.65
CA LYS A 152 -35.41 -5.39 9.07
C LYS A 152 -34.68 -4.08 9.41
N GLU A 153 -35.44 -3.00 9.56
CA GLU A 153 -35.05 -1.87 10.39
C GLU A 153 -35.15 -2.28 11.86
N HIS A 154 -34.04 -2.29 12.59
CA HIS A 154 -34.01 -2.15 14.04
C HIS A 154 -32.61 -1.74 14.50
N GLY A 155 -32.54 -0.77 15.40
CA GLY A 155 -31.35 -0.45 16.20
C GLY A 155 -30.40 0.57 15.56
N ARG A 156 -30.68 1.86 15.76
CA ARG A 156 -29.71 2.95 15.54
C ARG A 156 -28.69 2.96 16.69
N GLU A 157 -27.91 1.90 16.83
CA GLU A 157 -26.68 1.98 17.63
C GLU A 157 -25.73 2.97 16.92
N ARG A 158 -25.22 3.94 17.68
CA ARG A 158 -24.09 4.76 17.23
C ARG A 158 -22.86 3.85 17.17
N ILE A 159 -22.76 3.05 16.12
CA ILE A 159 -21.55 2.31 15.80
C ILE A 159 -20.48 3.37 15.53
N GLY A 160 -19.66 3.63 16.54
CA GLY A 160 -18.52 4.54 16.46
C GLY A 160 -17.60 4.14 15.31
N ALA A 161 -16.88 5.12 14.78
CA ALA A 161 -15.82 4.87 13.81
C ALA A 161 -14.92 3.75 14.36
N ASP A 162 -14.84 2.64 13.64
CA ASP A 162 -13.94 1.54 14.00
C ASP A 162 -12.53 2.12 14.05
N GLY A 163 -11.98 2.21 15.26
CA GLY A 163 -10.70 2.85 15.51
C GLY A 163 -9.55 2.16 14.79
N ASN A 164 -9.72 0.90 14.38
CA ASN A 164 -8.68 0.09 13.76
C ASN A 164 -8.64 0.17 12.24
N LEU A 165 -9.67 0.70 11.60
CA LEU A 165 -9.72 0.78 10.15
C LEU A 165 -8.74 1.83 9.62
N GLY A 166 -7.89 1.42 8.68
CA GLY A 166 -6.87 2.27 8.07
C GLY A 166 -5.57 2.35 8.87
N LYS A 167 -5.49 1.80 10.09
CA LYS A 167 -4.25 1.76 10.87
C LYS A 167 -3.15 0.97 10.16
N GLU A 168 -3.50 0.02 9.29
CA GLU A 168 -2.52 -0.65 8.44
C GLU A 168 -1.76 0.34 7.54
N GLN A 169 -2.43 1.38 7.01
CA GLN A 169 -1.78 2.44 6.24
C GLN A 169 -0.84 3.25 7.13
N LEU A 170 -1.28 3.61 8.35
CA LEU A 170 -0.43 4.33 9.29
C LEU A 170 0.84 3.54 9.61
N ILE A 171 0.73 2.23 9.83
CA ILE A 171 1.87 1.36 10.13
C ILE A 171 2.86 1.34 8.96
N VAL A 172 2.39 1.15 7.72
CA VAL A 172 3.27 1.23 6.54
C VAL A 172 3.97 2.58 6.51
N GLY A 173 3.23 3.67 6.72
CA GLY A 173 3.74 5.03 6.72
C GLY A 173 4.81 5.30 7.79
N VAL A 174 4.57 4.89 9.03
CA VAL A 174 5.50 5.07 10.16
C VAL A 174 6.73 4.20 9.99
N VAL A 175 6.58 2.92 9.62
CA VAL A 175 7.70 2.00 9.44
C VAL A 175 8.62 2.48 8.31
N SER A 176 8.06 2.81 7.14
CA SER A 176 8.87 3.32 6.02
C SER A 176 9.57 4.64 6.36
N SER A 177 8.89 5.57 7.03
CA SER A 177 9.49 6.84 7.47
C SER A 177 10.60 6.64 8.49
N SER A 178 10.45 5.67 9.40
CA SER A 178 11.46 5.34 10.42
C SER A 178 12.68 4.63 9.83
N LEU A 179 12.49 3.89 8.74
CA LEU A 179 13.56 3.21 8.03
C LEU A 179 14.34 4.13 7.08
N LEU A 180 13.82 5.32 6.76
CA LEU A 180 14.50 6.26 5.86
C LEU A 180 15.85 6.76 6.42
N PRO A 181 15.96 7.24 7.68
CA PRO A 181 17.26 7.58 8.28
C PRO A 181 18.24 6.41 8.28
N VAL A 182 17.74 5.19 8.53
CA VAL A 182 18.56 3.97 8.50
C VAL A 182 19.09 3.74 7.09
N ALA A 183 18.25 3.89 6.06
CA ALA A 183 18.67 3.73 4.68
C ALA A 183 19.75 4.74 4.29
N ILE A 184 19.61 6.01 4.71
CA ILE A 184 20.59 7.07 4.42
C ILE A 184 21.91 6.81 5.14
N LEU A 185 21.86 6.42 6.43
CA LEU A 185 23.06 6.12 7.21
C LEU A 185 23.83 4.93 6.64
N VAL A 186 23.12 3.84 6.31
CA VAL A 186 23.74 2.68 5.66
C VAL A 186 24.25 3.05 4.26
N GLY A 187 23.48 3.84 3.51
CA GLY A 187 23.86 4.38 2.20
C GLY A 187 25.13 5.22 2.20
N SER A 188 25.37 5.95 3.29
CA SER A 188 26.55 6.80 3.47
C SER A 188 27.74 6.05 4.07
N SER A 189 27.54 4.79 4.46
CA SER A 189 28.55 3.94 5.08
C SER A 189 29.15 2.95 4.08
N SER A 190 30.39 2.55 4.30
CA SER A 190 31.03 1.46 3.52
C SER A 190 30.60 0.05 3.97
N LEU A 191 29.46 -0.07 4.69
CA LEU A 191 29.01 -1.33 5.29
C LEU A 191 28.48 -2.34 4.28
N LEU A 192 27.91 -1.87 3.17
CA LEU A 192 27.37 -2.72 2.11
C LEU A 192 28.08 -2.46 0.78
N PRO A 193 28.28 -3.51 -0.05
CA PRO A 193 28.68 -3.33 -1.44
C PRO A 193 27.71 -2.43 -2.18
N ALA A 194 28.21 -1.62 -3.12
CA ALA A 194 27.38 -0.74 -3.95
C ALA A 194 26.25 -1.49 -4.68
N ASP A 195 26.53 -2.74 -5.07
CA ASP A 195 25.58 -3.63 -5.73
C ASP A 195 24.44 -4.10 -4.80
N LEU A 196 24.63 -4.06 -3.47
CA LEU A 196 23.56 -4.41 -2.53
C LEU A 196 22.81 -3.18 -2.02
N LEU A 197 23.47 -2.02 -2.06
CA LEU A 197 22.96 -0.77 -1.49
C LEU A 197 21.65 -0.36 -2.15
N HIS A 198 21.52 -0.61 -3.45
CA HIS A 198 20.33 -0.24 -4.20
C HIS A 198 19.10 -1.10 -3.92
N MET A 199 19.29 -2.29 -3.35
CA MET A 199 18.19 -3.14 -2.90
C MET A 199 17.61 -2.67 -1.57
N LEU A 200 18.42 -2.05 -0.71
CA LEU A 200 18.07 -1.83 0.70
C LEU A 200 16.77 -1.01 0.88
N PRO A 201 16.58 0.15 0.22
CA PRO A 201 15.32 0.90 0.35
C PRO A 201 14.11 0.11 -0.16
N ARG A 202 14.29 -0.72 -1.19
CA ARG A 202 13.21 -1.58 -1.73
C ARG A 202 12.79 -2.64 -0.71
N LEU A 203 13.77 -3.26 -0.03
CA LEU A 203 13.50 -4.20 1.05
C LEU A 203 12.82 -3.51 2.24
N PHE A 204 13.20 -2.28 2.58
CA PHE A 204 12.52 -1.50 3.61
C PHE A 204 11.06 -1.17 3.25
N ILE A 205 10.76 -0.87 1.98
CA ILE A 205 9.39 -0.72 1.50
C ILE A 205 8.62 -2.04 1.69
N ALA A 206 9.22 -3.18 1.32
CA ALA A 206 8.59 -4.49 1.52
C ALA A 206 8.32 -4.79 2.99
N VAL A 207 9.26 -4.50 3.89
CA VAL A 207 9.08 -4.64 5.35
C VAL A 207 7.94 -3.75 5.85
N ALA A 208 7.83 -2.52 5.35
CA ALA A 208 6.74 -1.61 5.73
C ALA A 208 5.37 -2.18 5.31
N TYR A 209 5.23 -2.61 4.05
CA TYR A 209 3.99 -3.24 3.57
C TYR A 209 3.69 -4.56 4.29
N ALA A 210 4.69 -5.41 4.53
CA ALA A 210 4.52 -6.63 5.29
C ALA A 210 4.01 -6.35 6.70
N SER A 211 4.55 -5.32 7.37
CA SER A 211 4.16 -4.92 8.72
C SER A 211 2.70 -4.47 8.78
N GLY A 212 2.26 -3.62 7.83
CA GLY A 212 0.86 -3.23 7.72
C GLY A 212 -0.07 -4.41 7.39
N GLY A 213 0.40 -5.33 6.54
CA GLY A 213 -0.33 -6.54 6.17
C GLY A 213 -0.53 -7.48 7.35
N VAL A 214 0.55 -7.82 8.06
CA VAL A 214 0.52 -8.64 9.28
C VAL A 214 -0.38 -8.03 10.34
N TYR A 215 -0.29 -6.72 10.57
CA TYR A 215 -1.18 -6.03 11.50
C TYR A 215 -2.66 -6.20 11.14
N ALA A 216 -3.00 -6.05 9.86
CA ALA A 216 -4.38 -6.21 9.39
C ALA A 216 -4.89 -7.66 9.46
N LEU A 217 -3.98 -8.65 9.40
CA LEU A 217 -4.30 -10.06 9.52
C LEU A 217 -4.44 -10.53 10.98
N ILE A 218 -3.62 -10.00 11.89
CA ILE A 218 -3.60 -10.38 13.32
C ILE A 218 -4.61 -9.60 14.15
N GLY A 219 -4.95 -8.38 13.74
CA GLY A 219 -5.87 -7.53 14.47
C GLY A 219 -7.31 -8.02 14.39
N GLU A 220 -7.60 -9.13 15.08
CA GLU A 220 -8.93 -9.65 15.42
C GLU A 220 -9.72 -8.63 16.25
#